data_AF-A0A6F8ZJ30-F1
#
_entry.id   AF-A0A6F8ZJ30-F1
#
_cell.length_a   1.000
_cell.length_b   1.000
_cell.length_c   1.000
_cell.angle_alpha   90.00
_cell.angle_beta   90.00
_cell.angle_gamma   90.00
#
_symmetry.space_group_name_H-M   'P 1'
#
loop_
_entity.id
_entity.type
_entity.pdbx_description
1 polymer ?
#
loop_
_entity_poly.entity_id
_entity_poly.type
_entity_poly.pdbx_seq_one_letter_code
_entity_poly.pdbx_strand_id
1 'polypeptide(L)'
;MRRAVRAAAVVLGTAGLAVPAQAPAVLISPPVPAFPAGSLVPAIPGPHCTRCNHGYEGADELSPVLPPSYAARIRPRRLGIQFVGDDPHRLRRDGLALSLTGPGWRGRLPLRFGPAGFGGGAVPPAGSGRWQLHLVAPGFPATGGWTVTVRPCSGPPAAGPGRWLPALNALRRVLGEDPAAWSAPLARAAAAHAAYLARNGYDRPSFHLEDAGRPGFTGRDPALRDLAWGFRSPLVGEEGAEWRTPRPGPVVVLTLVNTVSHRLGLLSPNLLAAGAAQAGGPHGAAVMDLGYGYRDDLPPAVVYPFPGQNGVPVAWEDREEPDPVPHGFGRRFGYPLTVDFPTAAAVQLVAVRLQPAGSGARPLPLITDAPGRRGLGPNQVGLVPMAPLWPFTVYQATLRARVRFNDGRSRAVTVRWRFATGGGAEAVAAAPARHGIWVAVGPAGGERPAPGVAVEVRQTPGGRVLGRGRTGAAGMAFIPLRRPPAGGERLMVLTRGGNGALVDWGGE
;
A
#
# COMPACT_ATOMS: atom_id res chain seq x y z
N MET A 1 -1.54 -45.99 -44.49
CA MET A 1 -2.68 -45.26 -45.10
C MET A 1 -2.60 -43.81 -44.61
N ARG A 2 -1.97 -42.87 -45.32
CA ARG A 2 -2.43 -42.12 -46.52
C ARG A 2 -3.74 -41.33 -46.30
N ARG A 3 -3.63 -40.01 -46.54
CA ARG A 3 -4.61 -38.90 -46.72
C ARG A 3 -4.51 -37.87 -45.59
N ALA A 4 -4.01 -36.63 -45.73
CA ALA A 4 -3.97 -35.63 -46.79
C ALA A 4 -5.34 -35.29 -47.38
N VAL A 5 -5.79 -34.03 -47.19
CA VAL A 5 -6.39 -33.13 -48.20
C VAL A 5 -6.76 -31.75 -47.59
N ARG A 6 -6.03 -30.74 -48.08
CA ARG A 6 -6.39 -29.40 -48.59
C ARG A 6 -7.02 -28.30 -47.74
N ALA A 7 -6.33 -27.16 -47.85
CA ALA A 7 -6.75 -25.78 -47.69
C ALA A 7 -7.91 -25.37 -48.61
N ALA A 8 -8.64 -24.34 -48.16
CA ALA A 8 -9.39 -23.44 -49.01
C ALA A 8 -9.07 -22.00 -48.58
N ALA A 9 -8.41 -21.27 -49.48
CA ALA A 9 -8.32 -19.83 -49.45
C ALA A 9 -9.58 -19.24 -50.08
N VAL A 10 -10.13 -18.18 -49.48
CA VAL A 10 -11.10 -17.29 -50.13
C VAL A 10 -10.52 -15.88 -50.04
N VAL A 11 -10.28 -15.31 -51.23
CA VAL A 11 -9.96 -13.90 -51.48
C VAL A 11 -11.22 -13.26 -52.05
N LEU A 12 -11.53 -12.02 -51.61
CA LEU A 12 -12.37 -10.94 -52.16
C LEU A 12 -13.08 -10.26 -50.97
N GLY A 13 -13.12 -8.96 -50.79
CA GLY A 13 -12.66 -7.82 -51.57
C GLY A 13 -12.85 -6.54 -50.72
N THR A 14 -12.07 -5.52 -51.04
CA THR A 14 -12.03 -4.20 -50.42
C THR A 14 -13.33 -3.40 -50.64
N ALA A 15 -13.89 -2.85 -49.56
CA ALA A 15 -14.73 -1.65 -49.61
C ALA A 15 -14.44 -0.79 -48.38
N GLY A 16 -13.88 0.39 -48.62
CA GLY A 16 -13.50 1.36 -47.61
C GLY A 16 -14.70 2.06 -47.00
N LEU A 17 -14.68 2.18 -45.68
CA LEU A 17 -15.38 3.22 -44.94
C LEU A 17 -14.35 3.87 -44.02
N ALA A 18 -13.96 5.09 -44.39
CA ALA A 18 -13.11 5.95 -43.59
C ALA A 18 -13.90 6.37 -42.33
N VAL A 19 -13.50 5.86 -41.18
CA VAL A 19 -13.91 6.37 -39.87
C VAL A 19 -12.85 7.39 -39.45
N PRO A 20 -13.21 8.65 -39.13
CA PRO A 20 -12.23 9.65 -38.73
C PRO A 20 -11.56 9.22 -37.43
N ALA A 21 -10.24 9.37 -37.39
CA ALA A 21 -9.40 9.12 -36.22
C ALA A 21 -9.85 10.04 -35.07
N GLN A 22 -10.67 9.51 -34.17
CA GLN A 22 -10.81 10.07 -32.83
C GLN A 22 -9.50 9.83 -32.09
N ALA A 23 -8.78 10.91 -31.84
CA ALA A 23 -7.64 10.90 -30.93
C ALA A 23 -8.10 10.27 -29.60
N PRO A 24 -7.37 9.29 -29.04
CA PRO A 24 -7.74 8.74 -27.75
C PRO A 24 -7.62 9.84 -26.69
N ALA A 25 -8.72 10.14 -26.02
CA ALA A 25 -8.72 10.90 -24.79
C ALA A 25 -7.82 10.18 -23.79
N VAL A 26 -6.64 10.74 -23.54
CA VAL A 26 -5.71 10.26 -22.53
C VAL A 26 -6.28 10.68 -21.18
N LEU A 27 -7.03 9.78 -20.55
CA LEU A 27 -7.33 9.86 -19.11
C LEU A 27 -6.02 9.69 -18.35
N ILE A 28 -5.43 10.81 -17.93
CA ILE A 28 -4.30 10.84 -17.01
C ILE A 28 -4.86 10.59 -15.61
N SER A 29 -4.87 9.34 -15.17
CA SER A 29 -5.11 9.01 -13.76
C SER A 29 -3.85 9.28 -12.93
N PRO A 30 -3.94 9.87 -11.73
CA PRO A 30 -2.82 9.98 -10.81
C PRO A 30 -2.39 8.59 -10.27
N PRO A 31 -1.19 8.50 -9.68
CA PRO A 31 -0.42 7.28 -9.52
C PRO A 31 -0.60 6.75 -8.10
N VAL A 32 -1.49 5.78 -7.96
CA VAL A 32 -1.67 4.98 -6.75
C VAL A 32 -2.03 3.57 -7.25
N PRO A 33 -1.60 2.46 -6.59
CA PRO A 33 -1.91 1.09 -7.03
C PRO A 33 -3.36 0.98 -7.50
N ALA A 34 -3.54 0.36 -8.66
CA ALA A 34 -4.78 0.36 -9.44
C ALA A 34 -6.06 0.29 -8.58
N PHE A 35 -6.70 1.44 -8.35
CA PHE A 35 -7.96 1.52 -7.61
C PHE A 35 -9.13 1.18 -8.55
N PRO A 36 -9.91 0.10 -8.32
CA PRO A 36 -10.96 -0.27 -9.27
C PRO A 36 -12.31 0.43 -9.05
N ALA A 37 -12.52 1.20 -7.98
CA ALA A 37 -13.89 1.50 -7.55
C ALA A 37 -14.30 2.99 -7.57
N GLY A 38 -13.34 3.93 -7.56
CA GLY A 38 -13.66 5.36 -7.63
C GLY A 38 -13.79 5.85 -9.08
N SER A 39 -14.83 6.62 -9.39
CA SER A 39 -14.85 7.38 -10.64
C SER A 39 -14.12 8.69 -10.40
N LEU A 40 -12.94 8.86 -11.00
CA LEU A 40 -12.33 10.17 -11.16
C LEU A 40 -13.27 10.99 -12.06
N VAL A 41 -13.83 12.07 -11.51
CA VAL A 41 -14.45 13.08 -12.37
C VAL A 41 -13.29 13.78 -13.09
N PRO A 42 -13.35 13.97 -14.42
CA PRO A 42 -12.30 14.67 -15.16
C PRO A 42 -11.93 15.98 -14.46
N ALA A 43 -10.64 16.32 -14.39
CA ALA A 43 -10.16 17.55 -13.77
C ALA A 43 -10.98 18.74 -14.24
N ILE A 44 -11.56 19.48 -13.30
CA ILE A 44 -12.44 20.60 -13.60
C ILE A 44 -11.73 21.91 -13.19
N PRO A 45 -11.70 22.94 -14.06
CA PRO A 45 -11.20 24.27 -13.71
C PRO A 45 -11.97 24.87 -12.53
N GLY A 46 -11.32 25.12 -11.41
CA GLY A 46 -11.88 25.79 -10.24
C GLY A 46 -11.47 27.25 -10.14
N PRO A 47 -12.36 28.19 -9.75
CA PRO A 47 -12.07 29.63 -9.71
C PRO A 47 -11.06 30.04 -8.64
N HIS A 48 -10.72 29.14 -7.70
CA HIS A 48 -9.82 29.40 -6.58
C HIS A 48 -8.67 28.39 -6.41
N CYS A 49 -8.49 27.46 -7.36
CA CYS A 49 -7.45 26.42 -7.31
C CYS A 49 -6.09 26.90 -7.85
N THR A 50 -5.65 28.11 -7.55
CA THR A 50 -4.71 28.84 -8.42
C THR A 50 -3.20 28.47 -8.39
N ARG A 51 -2.76 27.33 -7.84
CA ARG A 51 -1.36 26.81 -7.94
C ARG A 51 -1.27 25.29 -7.75
N CYS A 52 -0.27 24.63 -8.36
CA CYS A 52 0.04 23.19 -8.22
C CYS A 52 -0.30 22.63 -6.82
N ASN A 53 -1.24 21.69 -6.79
CA ASN A 53 -1.89 21.14 -5.60
C ASN A 53 -1.01 20.10 -4.93
N HIS A 54 -0.07 20.58 -4.09
CA HIS A 54 0.88 19.75 -3.36
C HIS A 54 1.71 18.82 -4.27
N GLY A 55 1.82 19.22 -5.54
CA GLY A 55 2.50 18.45 -6.57
C GLY A 55 1.72 17.23 -7.06
N TYR A 56 0.41 17.08 -6.80
CA TYR A 56 -0.44 15.97 -7.30
C TYR A 56 -1.35 16.31 -8.49
N GLU A 57 -1.61 17.58 -8.73
CA GLU A 57 -2.33 18.02 -9.93
C GLU A 57 -1.98 19.46 -10.31
N GLY A 58 -2.39 19.86 -11.52
CA GLY A 58 -2.12 21.16 -12.11
C GLY A 58 -2.72 22.31 -11.30
N ALA A 59 -2.35 23.54 -11.68
CA ALA A 59 -3.08 24.70 -11.19
C ALA A 59 -4.49 24.69 -11.78
N ASP A 60 -5.44 25.13 -10.98
CA ASP A 60 -6.86 25.25 -11.25
C ASP A 60 -7.60 23.91 -11.42
N GLU A 61 -6.98 22.77 -11.13
CA GLU A 61 -7.63 21.45 -11.20
C GLU A 61 -8.23 21.06 -9.85
N LEU A 62 -9.48 20.57 -9.88
CA LEU A 62 -10.15 19.90 -8.76
C LEU A 62 -10.47 18.47 -9.20
N SER A 63 -9.85 17.47 -8.55
CA SER A 63 -10.04 16.04 -8.87
C SER A 63 -10.78 15.30 -7.74
N PRO A 64 -12.12 15.37 -7.69
CA PRO A 64 -12.89 14.60 -6.73
C PRO A 64 -12.91 13.11 -7.12
N VAL A 65 -12.52 12.27 -6.17
CA VAL A 65 -12.67 10.82 -6.20
C VAL A 65 -14.00 10.47 -5.56
N LEU A 66 -15.01 10.30 -6.41
CA LEU A 66 -16.35 9.92 -5.95
C LEU A 66 -16.36 8.44 -5.53
N PRO A 67 -16.98 8.11 -4.39
CA PRO A 67 -17.22 6.71 -4.07
C PRO A 67 -18.07 6.02 -5.14
N PRO A 68 -17.87 4.73 -5.39
CA PRO A 68 -18.85 3.92 -6.12
C PRO A 68 -20.18 3.90 -5.36
N SER A 69 -21.25 3.42 -6.00
CA SER A 69 -22.46 3.08 -5.26
C SER A 69 -22.23 1.80 -4.43
N TYR A 70 -22.55 1.81 -3.14
CA TYR A 70 -22.23 0.71 -2.23
C TYR A 70 -23.34 0.42 -1.19
N ALA A 71 -23.23 -0.73 -0.52
CA ALA A 71 -24.13 -1.14 0.55
C ALA A 71 -23.42 -1.03 1.91
N ALA A 72 -23.86 -0.10 2.77
CA ALA A 72 -23.28 0.10 4.09
C ALA A 72 -23.83 -0.93 5.09
N ARG A 73 -22.93 -1.65 5.76
CA ARG A 73 -23.20 -2.61 6.85
C ARG A 73 -23.31 -1.95 8.22
N ILE A 74 -22.89 -0.70 8.31
CA ILE A 74 -23.14 0.18 9.46
C ILE A 74 -23.75 1.50 9.00
N ARG A 75 -24.39 2.22 9.93
CA ARG A 75 -24.87 3.56 9.63
C ARG A 75 -23.66 4.51 9.49
N PRO A 76 -23.43 5.14 8.33
CA PRO A 76 -22.33 6.06 8.16
C PRO A 76 -22.58 7.31 9.02
N ARG A 77 -21.59 7.70 9.84
CA ARG A 77 -21.64 8.96 10.60
C ARG A 77 -21.26 10.16 9.74
N ARG A 78 -20.45 9.92 8.71
CA ARG A 78 -19.98 10.92 7.75
C ARG A 78 -20.00 10.30 6.36
N LEU A 79 -20.38 11.11 5.38
CA LEU A 79 -20.25 10.81 3.95
C LEU A 79 -19.46 11.94 3.31
N GLY A 80 -18.67 11.62 2.30
CA GLY A 80 -17.75 12.58 1.72
C GLY A 80 -17.14 12.09 0.43
N ILE A 81 -16.22 12.91 -0.05
CA ILE A 81 -15.46 12.75 -1.27
C ILE A 81 -14.00 12.96 -0.89
N GLN A 82 -13.13 12.19 -1.53
CA GLN A 82 -11.71 12.40 -1.41
C GLN A 82 -11.26 13.28 -2.57
N PHE A 83 -10.52 14.35 -2.30
CA PHE A 83 -9.92 15.21 -3.32
C PHE A 83 -8.46 14.83 -3.46
N VAL A 84 -7.97 14.79 -4.70
CA VAL A 84 -6.55 14.57 -4.97
C VAL A 84 -5.81 15.87 -4.70
N GLY A 85 -4.68 15.81 -3.97
CA GLY A 85 -3.72 16.91 -3.86
C GLY A 85 -4.14 18.27 -3.29
N ASP A 86 -5.41 18.50 -3.01
CA ASP A 86 -5.94 19.85 -2.82
C ASP A 86 -5.73 20.40 -1.41
N ASP A 87 -5.40 21.69 -1.34
CA ASP A 87 -5.31 22.42 -0.09
C ASP A 87 -6.71 22.59 0.56
N PRO A 88 -6.90 22.15 1.82
CA PRO A 88 -8.20 22.26 2.48
C PRO A 88 -8.71 23.70 2.64
N HIS A 89 -7.85 24.72 2.67
CA HIS A 89 -8.29 26.12 2.72
C HIS A 89 -8.87 26.60 1.39
N ARG A 90 -8.35 26.11 0.27
CA ARG A 90 -8.90 26.38 -1.08
C ARG A 90 -10.23 25.68 -1.31
N LEU A 91 -10.30 24.38 -1.01
CA LEU A 91 -11.54 23.60 -1.11
C LEU A 91 -12.70 24.22 -0.31
N ARG A 92 -12.40 24.84 0.84
CA ARG A 92 -13.38 25.58 1.64
C ARG A 92 -13.96 26.80 0.93
N ARG A 93 -13.18 27.47 0.07
CA ARG A 93 -13.62 28.67 -0.66
C ARG A 93 -14.49 28.33 -1.87
N ASP A 94 -14.35 27.12 -2.42
CA ASP A 94 -15.14 26.65 -3.58
C ASP A 94 -16.61 26.32 -3.24
N GLY A 95 -17.02 26.46 -1.97
CA GLY A 95 -18.42 26.31 -1.57
C GLY A 95 -18.99 24.91 -1.80
N LEU A 96 -18.13 23.89 -1.82
CA LEU A 96 -18.51 22.51 -2.12
C LEU A 96 -19.45 21.92 -1.05
N ALA A 97 -20.47 21.21 -1.52
CA ALA A 97 -21.46 20.54 -0.67
C ALA A 97 -21.88 19.20 -1.26
N LEU A 98 -22.53 18.35 -0.47
CA LEU A 98 -23.27 17.19 -0.97
C LEU A 98 -24.76 17.46 -0.90
N SER A 99 -25.45 17.38 -2.04
CA SER A 99 -26.88 17.16 -2.01
C SER A 99 -27.12 15.71 -1.59
N LEU A 100 -27.96 15.51 -0.58
CA LEU A 100 -28.31 14.18 -0.09
C LEU A 100 -29.85 14.04 -0.14
N THR A 101 -30.33 12.87 -0.52
CA THR A 101 -31.76 12.54 -0.55
C THR A 101 -31.94 11.10 -0.09
N GLY A 102 -32.82 10.87 0.87
CA GLY A 102 -33.09 9.55 1.43
C GLY A 102 -34.33 9.54 2.31
N PRO A 103 -34.58 8.44 3.03
CA PRO A 103 -35.77 8.28 3.87
C PRO A 103 -35.91 9.42 4.89
N GLY A 104 -36.93 10.26 4.70
CA GLY A 104 -37.24 11.38 5.60
C GLY A 104 -36.25 12.55 5.55
N TRP A 105 -35.35 12.60 4.56
CA TRP A 105 -34.35 13.66 4.47
C TRP A 105 -34.06 14.09 3.03
N ARG A 106 -34.07 15.40 2.81
CA ARG A 106 -33.59 16.05 1.59
C ARG A 106 -32.92 17.35 1.99
N GLY A 107 -31.70 17.58 1.53
CA GLY A 107 -30.96 18.78 1.91
C GLY A 107 -29.55 18.80 1.37
N ARG A 108 -28.78 19.79 1.82
CA ARG A 108 -27.35 19.94 1.51
C ARG A 108 -26.50 19.73 2.76
N LEU A 109 -25.40 19.01 2.60
CA LEU A 109 -24.36 18.82 3.61
C LEU A 109 -23.12 19.62 3.20
N PRO A 110 -22.78 20.73 3.87
CA PRO A 110 -21.55 21.45 3.59
C PRO A 110 -20.34 20.55 3.90
N LEU A 111 -19.35 20.54 3.01
CA LEU A 111 -18.17 19.72 3.20
C LEU A 111 -17.20 20.36 4.20
N ARG A 112 -16.73 19.54 5.15
CA ARG A 112 -15.61 19.89 6.03
C ARG A 112 -14.38 19.12 5.56
N PHE A 113 -13.30 19.84 5.30
CA PHE A 113 -12.06 19.30 4.74
C PHE A 113 -11.02 19.03 5.83
N GLY A 114 -10.49 17.81 5.82
CA GLY A 114 -9.34 17.43 6.63
C GLY A 114 -8.01 17.60 5.88
N PRO A 115 -6.86 17.49 6.57
CA PRO A 115 -5.53 17.69 5.98
C PRO A 115 -5.17 16.70 4.86
N ALA A 116 -5.85 15.56 4.81
CA ALA A 116 -5.60 14.49 3.85
C ALA A 116 -6.37 14.61 2.52
N GLY A 117 -7.03 15.75 2.26
CA GLY A 117 -7.89 15.96 1.09
C GLY A 117 -9.31 15.37 1.21
N PHE A 118 -9.67 14.68 2.30
CA PHE A 118 -11.04 14.20 2.49
C PHE A 118 -11.99 15.35 2.88
N GLY A 119 -13.01 15.59 2.07
CA GLY A 119 -14.12 16.51 2.33
C GLY A 119 -15.40 15.76 2.66
N GLY A 120 -15.92 15.90 3.88
CA GLY A 120 -17.13 15.18 4.30
C GLY A 120 -18.07 15.97 5.20
N GLY A 121 -19.35 15.57 5.17
CA GLY A 121 -20.42 16.10 6.02
C GLY A 121 -20.92 15.05 7.00
N ALA A 122 -21.41 15.49 8.16
CA ALA A 122 -22.11 14.61 9.09
C ALA A 122 -23.45 14.18 8.46
N VAL A 123 -23.73 12.88 8.49
CA VAL A 123 -25.02 12.37 8.00
C VAL A 123 -26.05 12.53 9.13
N PRO A 124 -27.27 13.01 8.83
CA PRO A 124 -28.36 13.00 9.79
C PRO A 124 -28.56 11.59 10.37
N PRO A 125 -29.05 11.47 11.62
CA PRO A 125 -29.39 10.19 12.23
C PRO A 125 -30.66 9.64 11.56
N ALA A 126 -30.55 9.21 10.32
CA ALA A 126 -31.66 8.71 9.55
C ALA A 126 -31.51 7.20 9.34
N GLY A 127 -32.67 6.57 9.15
CA GLY A 127 -32.83 5.12 9.21
C GLY A 127 -32.14 4.35 8.08
N SER A 128 -32.29 3.04 8.13
CA SER A 128 -31.90 2.13 7.04
C SER A 128 -32.61 2.54 5.74
N GLY A 129 -31.99 2.30 4.58
CA GLY A 129 -32.59 2.63 3.28
C GLY A 129 -31.59 3.14 2.26
N ARG A 130 -32.13 3.56 1.10
CA ARG A 130 -31.35 4.04 -0.04
C ARG A 130 -31.16 5.55 0.02
N TRP A 131 -29.91 5.99 -0.03
CA TRP A 131 -29.49 7.38 -0.02
C TRP A 131 -28.83 7.73 -1.33
N GLN A 132 -29.29 8.80 -1.97
CA GLN A 132 -28.66 9.36 -3.17
C GLN A 132 -27.85 10.58 -2.77
N LEU A 133 -26.60 10.61 -3.24
CA LEU A 133 -25.66 11.70 -3.03
C LEU A 133 -25.27 12.29 -4.36
N HIS A 134 -25.08 13.59 -4.37
CA HIS A 134 -24.61 14.32 -5.53
C HIS A 134 -23.69 15.44 -5.08
N LEU A 135 -22.48 15.50 -5.63
CA LEU A 135 -21.58 16.62 -5.39
C LEU A 135 -22.23 17.90 -5.91
N VAL A 136 -22.21 18.96 -5.12
CA VAL A 136 -22.61 20.30 -5.53
C VAL A 136 -21.35 21.13 -5.51
N ALA A 137 -20.89 21.53 -6.70
CA ALA A 137 -19.70 22.33 -6.90
C ALA A 137 -20.10 23.57 -7.71
N PRO A 138 -20.45 24.70 -7.06
CA PRO A 138 -20.84 25.92 -7.76
C PRO A 138 -19.73 26.44 -8.67
N GLY A 139 -20.05 26.72 -9.94
CA GLY A 139 -19.06 27.16 -10.93
C GLY A 139 -18.36 26.02 -11.69
N PHE A 140 -18.69 24.76 -11.41
CA PHE A 140 -18.08 23.59 -12.06
C PHE A 140 -19.08 22.91 -13.01
N PRO A 141 -18.73 22.67 -14.29
CA PRO A 141 -19.65 22.12 -15.32
C PRO A 141 -20.04 20.65 -15.13
N ALA A 142 -19.43 19.90 -14.21
CA ALA A 142 -19.78 18.50 -13.95
C ALA A 142 -19.95 18.23 -12.45
N THR A 143 -21.02 17.53 -12.10
CA THR A 143 -21.32 17.09 -10.75
C THR A 143 -21.72 15.63 -10.80
N GLY A 144 -20.98 14.77 -10.10
CA GLY A 144 -21.26 13.33 -10.06
C GLY A 144 -22.04 12.94 -8.81
N GLY A 145 -22.68 11.78 -8.86
CA GLY A 145 -23.46 11.25 -7.75
C GLY A 145 -23.30 9.76 -7.56
N TRP A 146 -23.59 9.29 -6.34
CA TRP A 146 -23.53 7.88 -5.98
C TRP A 146 -24.66 7.52 -5.03
N THR A 147 -24.94 6.23 -4.89
CA THR A 147 -25.95 5.71 -3.97
C THR A 147 -25.30 4.96 -2.82
N VAL A 148 -25.76 5.21 -1.60
CA VAL A 148 -25.45 4.38 -0.41
C VAL A 148 -26.71 3.69 0.06
N THR A 149 -26.69 2.36 0.10
CA THR A 149 -27.81 1.58 0.68
C THR A 149 -27.44 1.10 2.07
N VAL A 150 -28.05 1.68 3.10
CA VAL A 150 -27.75 1.36 4.50
C VAL A 150 -28.58 0.15 4.95
N ARG A 151 -27.89 -0.96 5.23
CA ARG A 151 -28.47 -2.21 5.75
C ARG A 151 -27.65 -2.66 6.97
N PRO A 152 -27.90 -2.07 8.15
CA PRO A 152 -27.09 -2.33 9.33
C PRO A 152 -27.12 -3.80 9.74
N CYS A 153 -25.97 -4.36 10.11
CA CYS A 153 -25.88 -5.69 10.70
C CYS A 153 -24.86 -5.73 11.84
N SER A 154 -24.96 -6.76 12.68
CA SER A 154 -23.91 -7.11 13.64
C SER A 154 -22.72 -7.69 12.86
N GLY A 155 -21.82 -6.82 12.44
CA GLY A 155 -20.55 -7.23 11.86
C GLY A 155 -19.62 -7.92 12.86
N PRO A 156 -18.47 -8.42 12.39
CA PRO A 156 -17.44 -8.88 13.32
C PRO A 156 -16.99 -7.71 14.22
N PRO A 157 -16.56 -8.00 15.47
CA PRO A 157 -15.93 -6.97 16.28
C PRO A 157 -14.67 -6.47 15.58
N ALA A 158 -14.40 -5.17 15.69
CA ALA A 158 -13.14 -4.63 15.20
C ALA A 158 -12.01 -5.12 16.11
N ALA A 159 -11.01 -5.77 15.54
CA ALA A 159 -9.80 -6.10 16.28
C ALA A 159 -9.09 -4.81 16.72
N GLY A 160 -8.47 -4.82 17.91
CA GLY A 160 -7.52 -3.78 18.28
C GLY A 160 -6.24 -3.86 17.44
N PRO A 161 -5.38 -2.82 17.48
CA PRO A 161 -4.14 -2.79 16.68
C PRO A 161 -3.18 -3.94 16.96
N GLY A 162 -3.28 -4.54 18.16
CA GLY A 162 -2.39 -5.60 18.60
C GLY A 162 -0.93 -5.23 18.37
N ARG A 163 -0.16 -6.17 17.82
CA ARG A 163 1.24 -5.96 17.44
C ARG A 163 1.45 -5.64 15.95
N TRP A 164 0.37 -5.45 15.20
CA TRP A 164 0.42 -5.10 13.77
C TRP A 164 0.92 -3.68 13.58
N LEU A 165 0.23 -2.73 14.23
CA LEU A 165 0.51 -1.31 14.05
C LEU A 165 1.90 -0.92 14.59
N PRO A 166 2.35 -1.37 15.79
CA PRO A 166 3.70 -1.06 16.24
C PRO A 166 4.80 -1.62 15.34
N ALA A 167 4.60 -2.80 14.74
CA ALA A 167 5.57 -3.38 13.79
C ALA A 167 5.66 -2.55 12.49
N LEU A 168 4.51 -2.17 11.92
CA LEU A 168 4.45 -1.33 10.73
C LEU A 168 5.08 0.05 11.01
N ASN A 169 4.66 0.70 12.08
CA ASN A 169 5.10 2.05 12.42
C ASN A 169 6.57 2.11 12.86
N ALA A 170 7.15 1.02 13.35
CA ALA A 170 8.59 0.95 13.61
C ALA A 170 9.39 1.15 12.31
N LEU A 171 8.96 0.53 11.21
CA LEU A 171 9.63 0.68 9.92
C LEU A 171 9.35 2.03 9.26
N ARG A 172 8.09 2.50 9.33
CA ARG A 172 7.70 3.81 8.78
C ARG A 172 8.51 4.95 9.39
N ARG A 173 8.69 4.97 10.72
CA ARG A 173 9.51 6.00 11.40
C ARG A 173 10.96 6.00 10.95
N VAL A 174 11.56 4.82 10.74
CA VAL A 174 12.94 4.71 10.25
C VAL A 174 13.10 5.29 8.84
N LEU A 175 12.06 5.22 8.02
CA LEU A 175 12.00 5.86 6.70
C LEU A 175 11.75 7.37 6.77
N GLY A 176 11.46 7.92 7.95
CA GLY A 176 11.03 9.31 8.12
C GLY A 176 9.56 9.53 7.76
N GLU A 177 8.79 8.46 7.61
CA GLU A 177 7.37 8.53 7.26
C GLU A 177 6.48 8.66 8.50
N ASP A 178 5.33 9.29 8.31
CA ASP A 178 4.34 9.42 9.37
C ASP A 178 3.81 8.04 9.79
N PRO A 179 3.62 7.80 11.11
CA PRO A 179 3.00 6.57 11.57
C PRO A 179 1.55 6.48 11.08
N ALA A 180 1.15 5.31 10.59
CA ALA A 180 -0.25 5.03 10.28
C ALA A 180 -1.08 4.99 11.58
N ALA A 181 -2.34 5.43 11.51
CA ALA A 181 -3.31 5.29 12.59
C ALA A 181 -4.06 3.95 12.49
N TRP A 182 -4.46 3.37 13.63
CA TRP A 182 -5.39 2.24 13.60
C TRP A 182 -6.80 2.71 13.25
N SER A 183 -7.44 2.03 12.30
CA SER A 183 -8.82 2.31 11.89
C SER A 183 -9.72 1.14 12.23
N ALA A 184 -10.64 1.32 13.17
CA ALA A 184 -11.64 0.31 13.52
C ALA A 184 -12.56 -0.08 12.33
N PRO A 185 -12.97 0.84 11.44
CA PRO A 185 -13.65 0.48 10.20
C PRO A 185 -12.84 -0.47 9.31
N LEU A 186 -11.56 -0.15 9.03
CA LEU A 186 -10.68 -0.99 8.21
C LEU A 186 -10.45 -2.35 8.89
N ALA A 187 -10.22 -2.37 10.21
CA ALA A 187 -10.02 -3.62 10.95
C ALA A 187 -11.26 -4.52 10.92
N ARG A 188 -12.46 -3.92 10.83
CA ARG A 188 -13.72 -4.66 10.68
C ARG A 188 -13.91 -5.18 9.25
N ALA A 189 -13.53 -4.39 8.25
CA ALA A 189 -13.52 -4.84 6.85
C ALA A 189 -12.58 -6.03 6.66
N ALA A 190 -11.33 -5.92 7.12
CA ALA A 190 -10.36 -6.99 7.11
C ALA A 190 -10.87 -8.25 7.83
N ALA A 191 -11.56 -8.09 8.97
CA ALA A 191 -12.12 -9.22 9.71
C ALA A 191 -13.27 -9.90 8.96
N ALA A 192 -14.15 -9.11 8.33
CA ALA A 192 -15.24 -9.62 7.50
C ALA A 192 -14.68 -10.36 6.27
N HIS A 193 -13.68 -9.78 5.62
CA HIS A 193 -13.06 -10.35 4.44
C HIS A 193 -12.28 -11.63 4.75
N ALA A 194 -11.45 -11.64 5.79
CA ALA A 194 -10.75 -12.86 6.21
C ALA A 194 -11.75 -14.00 6.56
N ALA A 195 -12.88 -13.68 7.19
CA ALA A 195 -13.94 -14.66 7.47
C ALA A 195 -14.67 -15.12 6.20
N TYR A 196 -14.85 -14.22 5.22
CA TYR A 196 -15.37 -14.55 3.90
C TYR A 196 -14.45 -15.55 3.19
N LEU A 197 -13.15 -15.28 3.14
CA LEU A 197 -12.15 -16.14 2.50
C LEU A 197 -12.09 -17.52 3.15
N ALA A 198 -12.00 -17.57 4.47
CA ALA A 198 -11.96 -18.83 5.21
C ALA A 198 -13.18 -19.72 4.94
N ARG A 199 -14.35 -19.11 4.68
CA ARG A 199 -15.61 -19.81 4.38
C ARG A 199 -15.75 -20.22 2.92
N ASN A 200 -15.41 -19.31 2.01
CA ASN A 200 -15.78 -19.42 0.61
C ASN A 200 -14.62 -19.83 -0.31
N GLY A 201 -13.39 -19.75 0.17
CA GLY A 201 -12.21 -19.83 -0.68
C GLY A 201 -12.04 -18.59 -1.57
N TYR A 202 -11.06 -18.67 -2.46
CA TYR A 202 -10.71 -17.65 -3.44
C TYR A 202 -10.04 -18.30 -4.64
N ASP A 203 -10.09 -17.63 -5.79
CA ASP A 203 -9.45 -18.09 -7.01
C ASP A 203 -8.01 -17.58 -7.05
N ARG A 204 -7.05 -18.51 -6.95
CA ARG A 204 -5.64 -18.16 -7.03
C ARG A 204 -5.31 -17.51 -8.38
N PRO A 205 -4.37 -16.55 -8.40
CA PRO A 205 -3.49 -16.19 -7.29
C PRO A 205 -3.99 -15.02 -6.42
N SER A 206 -5.27 -14.62 -6.51
CA SER A 206 -5.78 -13.42 -5.83
C SER A 206 -6.85 -13.74 -4.80
N PHE A 207 -6.68 -13.24 -3.56
CA PHE A 207 -7.71 -13.31 -2.53
C PHE A 207 -8.56 -12.04 -2.43
N HIS A 208 -8.29 -11.00 -3.21
CA HIS A 208 -8.82 -9.64 -2.99
C HIS A 208 -10.31 -9.45 -3.34
N LEU A 209 -10.95 -10.43 -3.98
CA LEU A 209 -12.30 -10.30 -4.51
C LEU A 209 -13.34 -11.11 -3.73
N GLU A 210 -14.55 -10.56 -3.60
CA GLU A 210 -15.71 -11.29 -3.11
C GLU A 210 -16.80 -11.42 -4.19
N ASP A 211 -17.52 -12.53 -4.13
CA ASP A 211 -18.65 -12.86 -5.01
C ASP A 211 -19.96 -12.46 -4.35
N ALA A 212 -20.75 -11.62 -5.02
CA ALA A 212 -22.02 -11.10 -4.49
C ALA A 212 -23.06 -12.18 -4.11
N GLY A 213 -22.95 -13.38 -4.69
CA GLY A 213 -23.83 -14.52 -4.42
C GLY A 213 -23.42 -15.37 -3.22
N ARG A 214 -22.26 -15.13 -2.60
CA ARG A 214 -21.73 -15.99 -1.54
C ARG A 214 -22.03 -15.47 -0.13
N PRO A 215 -22.24 -16.36 0.86
CA PRO A 215 -22.47 -15.96 2.24
C PRO A 215 -21.32 -15.14 2.81
N GLY A 216 -21.67 -14.05 3.50
CA GLY A 216 -20.69 -13.15 4.10
C GLY A 216 -20.21 -12.03 3.17
N PHE A 217 -20.69 -11.95 1.92
CA PHE A 217 -20.35 -10.87 0.99
C PHE A 217 -20.61 -9.49 1.60
N THR A 218 -19.62 -8.61 1.53
CA THR A 218 -19.68 -7.22 2.00
C THR A 218 -19.37 -6.21 0.90
N GLY A 219 -18.59 -6.60 -0.11
CA GLY A 219 -18.23 -5.77 -1.25
C GLY A 219 -17.26 -6.49 -2.16
N ARG A 220 -17.37 -6.27 -3.48
CA ARG A 220 -16.58 -7.01 -4.48
C ARG A 220 -15.08 -6.78 -4.34
N ASP A 221 -14.66 -5.56 -4.06
CA ASP A 221 -13.26 -5.14 -3.96
C ASP A 221 -12.99 -4.45 -2.60
N PRO A 222 -11.72 -4.23 -2.21
CA PRO A 222 -11.37 -3.62 -0.92
C PRO A 222 -12.10 -2.30 -0.65
N ALA A 223 -12.18 -1.40 -1.64
CA ALA A 223 -12.84 -0.11 -1.50
C ALA A 223 -14.32 -0.24 -1.14
N LEU A 224 -15.05 -1.12 -1.80
CA LEU A 224 -16.44 -1.38 -1.46
C LEU A 224 -16.60 -1.97 -0.06
N ARG A 225 -15.70 -2.87 0.37
CA ARG A 225 -15.74 -3.48 1.71
C ARG A 225 -15.43 -2.46 2.81
N ASP A 226 -14.42 -1.64 2.60
CA ASP A 226 -14.02 -0.58 3.53
C ASP A 226 -15.12 0.47 3.72
N LEU A 227 -15.70 0.93 2.60
CA LEU A 227 -16.86 1.83 2.62
C LEU A 227 -18.06 1.17 3.30
N ALA A 228 -18.30 -0.13 3.07
CA ALA A 228 -19.39 -0.87 3.69
C ALA A 228 -19.28 -0.89 5.22
N TRP A 229 -18.06 -0.93 5.76
CA TRP A 229 -17.78 -0.87 7.20
C TRP A 229 -17.49 0.54 7.74
N GLY A 230 -17.75 1.56 6.92
CA GLY A 230 -17.74 2.97 7.32
C GLY A 230 -16.37 3.62 7.33
N PHE A 231 -15.38 3.05 6.64
CA PHE A 231 -14.26 3.85 6.18
C PHE A 231 -14.78 4.90 5.19
N ARG A 232 -14.16 6.08 5.18
CA ARG A 232 -14.77 7.28 4.59
C ARG A 232 -14.25 7.61 3.19
N SER A 233 -13.07 7.09 2.84
CA SER A 233 -12.41 7.40 1.57
C SER A 233 -12.40 6.15 0.69
N PRO A 234 -12.60 6.28 -0.63
CA PRO A 234 -12.40 5.18 -1.57
C PRO A 234 -10.91 4.93 -1.89
N LEU A 235 -9.98 5.74 -1.38
CA LEU A 235 -8.54 5.53 -1.58
C LEU A 235 -8.02 4.52 -0.56
N VAL A 236 -8.03 3.25 -0.97
CA VAL A 236 -7.66 2.14 -0.11
C VAL A 236 -6.82 1.08 -0.82
N GLY A 237 -5.95 0.43 -0.09
CA GLY A 237 -5.21 -0.75 -0.52
C GLY A 237 -5.56 -1.95 0.35
N GLU A 238 -5.25 -3.15 -0.12
CA GLU A 238 -5.37 -4.36 0.67
C GLU A 238 -4.12 -5.20 0.45
N GLU A 239 -3.52 -5.63 1.55
CA GLU A 239 -2.28 -6.40 1.56
C GLU A 239 -2.48 -7.60 2.47
N GLY A 240 -1.88 -8.74 2.16
CA GLY A 240 -2.13 -9.92 2.96
C GLY A 240 -1.36 -11.15 2.54
N ALA A 241 -1.57 -12.22 3.31
CA ALA A 241 -0.90 -13.49 3.08
C ALA A 241 -1.86 -14.65 3.34
N GLU A 242 -1.80 -15.66 2.47
CA GLU A 242 -2.57 -16.90 2.57
C GLU A 242 -1.96 -17.81 3.65
N TRP A 243 -2.57 -17.86 4.84
CA TRP A 243 -2.12 -18.77 5.91
C TRP A 243 -3.26 -19.55 6.53
N ARG A 244 -3.06 -20.87 6.56
CA ARG A 244 -3.98 -21.79 7.25
C ARG A 244 -4.07 -21.54 8.75
N THR A 245 -2.96 -21.06 9.33
CA THR A 245 -2.85 -20.79 10.76
C THR A 245 -2.56 -19.31 10.99
N PRO A 246 -3.38 -18.61 11.79
CA PRO A 246 -3.12 -17.23 12.19
C PRO A 246 -1.69 -17.01 12.67
N ARG A 247 -1.06 -15.91 12.24
CA ARG A 247 0.31 -15.54 12.59
C ARG A 247 0.33 -14.30 13.49
N PRO A 248 1.37 -14.13 14.34
CA PRO A 248 1.57 -12.89 15.06
C PRO A 248 1.77 -11.71 14.10
N GLY A 249 1.15 -10.55 14.37
CA GLY A 249 1.22 -9.37 13.51
C GLY A 249 2.63 -8.97 13.03
N PRO A 250 3.69 -9.01 13.87
CA PRO A 250 5.05 -8.73 13.43
C PRO A 250 5.59 -9.71 12.37
N VAL A 251 5.17 -10.98 12.39
CA VAL A 251 5.52 -11.96 11.35
C VAL A 251 4.82 -11.60 10.03
N VAL A 252 3.58 -11.10 10.10
CA VAL A 252 2.85 -10.72 8.89
C VAL A 252 3.45 -9.48 8.27
N VAL A 253 3.66 -8.43 9.07
CA VAL A 253 4.34 -7.21 8.61
C VAL A 253 5.72 -7.54 8.05
N LEU A 254 6.50 -8.41 8.72
CA LEU A 254 7.77 -8.90 8.21
C LEU A 254 7.61 -9.53 6.82
N THR A 255 6.64 -10.43 6.65
CA THR A 255 6.46 -11.13 5.38
C THR A 255 6.19 -10.13 4.26
N LEU A 256 5.20 -9.24 4.44
CA LEU A 256 4.74 -8.29 3.43
C LEU A 256 5.80 -7.23 3.10
N VAL A 257 6.50 -6.65 4.08
CA VAL A 257 7.53 -5.63 3.80
C VAL A 257 8.78 -6.22 3.14
N ASN A 258 8.96 -7.54 3.14
CA ASN A 258 10.08 -8.18 2.45
C ASN A 258 9.80 -8.54 0.98
N THR A 259 8.60 -8.22 0.46
CA THR A 259 8.27 -8.36 -0.97
C THR A 259 8.42 -7.01 -1.71
N VAL A 260 8.07 -6.97 -3.00
CA VAL A 260 8.15 -5.76 -3.85
C VAL A 260 6.84 -4.96 -3.76
N SER A 261 5.73 -5.52 -4.24
CA SER A 261 4.44 -4.84 -4.37
C SER A 261 3.83 -4.52 -3.01
N HIS A 262 3.72 -5.49 -2.11
CA HIS A 262 3.14 -5.26 -0.78
C HIS A 262 3.94 -4.21 0.01
N ARG A 263 5.28 -4.24 -0.08
CA ARG A 263 6.13 -3.22 0.56
C ARG A 263 5.76 -1.81 0.11
N LEU A 264 5.51 -1.60 -1.18
CA LEU A 264 5.15 -0.28 -1.72
C LEU A 264 3.80 0.21 -1.17
N GLY A 265 2.84 -0.69 -0.94
CA GLY A 265 1.58 -0.36 -0.28
C GLY A 265 1.74 0.01 1.21
N LEU A 266 2.44 -0.83 1.98
CA LEU A 266 2.62 -0.64 3.44
C LEU A 266 3.53 0.57 3.77
N LEU A 267 4.55 0.81 2.94
CA LEU A 267 5.55 1.86 3.18
C LEU A 267 5.30 3.09 2.31
N SER A 268 4.14 3.19 1.65
CA SER A 268 3.75 4.39 0.93
C SER A 268 3.74 5.61 1.87
N PRO A 269 4.30 6.74 1.45
CA PRO A 269 4.21 8.00 2.19
C PRO A 269 2.77 8.51 2.37
N ASN A 270 1.87 8.07 1.48
CA ASN A 270 0.45 8.43 1.49
C ASN A 270 -0.38 7.60 2.49
N LEU A 271 0.20 6.60 3.16
CA LEU A 271 -0.54 5.75 4.10
C LEU A 271 -0.89 6.52 5.37
N LEU A 272 -2.18 6.62 5.67
CA LEU A 272 -2.71 7.33 6.83
C LEU A 272 -3.26 6.40 7.90
N ALA A 273 -3.87 5.30 7.46
CA ALA A 273 -4.56 4.39 8.36
C ALA A 273 -4.37 2.94 7.94
N ALA A 274 -4.41 2.04 8.91
CA ALA A 274 -4.43 0.62 8.67
C ALA A 274 -5.43 -0.07 9.60
N GLY A 275 -5.99 -1.18 9.14
CA GLY A 275 -6.73 -2.14 9.95
C GLY A 275 -6.37 -3.54 9.49
N ALA A 276 -6.31 -4.50 10.41
CA ALA A 276 -5.92 -5.86 10.06
C ALA A 276 -6.67 -6.88 10.88
N ALA A 277 -6.88 -8.05 10.27
CA ALA A 277 -7.46 -9.21 10.90
C ALA A 277 -6.99 -10.48 10.18
N GLN A 278 -7.33 -11.63 10.74
CA GLN A 278 -6.99 -12.91 10.14
C GLN A 278 -8.00 -13.98 10.53
N ALA A 279 -8.15 -14.96 9.65
CA ALA A 279 -8.93 -16.16 9.88
C ALA A 279 -8.09 -17.39 9.51
N GLY A 280 -8.20 -18.46 10.30
CA GLY A 280 -7.57 -19.74 9.99
C GLY A 280 -8.47 -20.65 9.15
N GLY A 281 -7.93 -21.81 8.77
CA GLY A 281 -8.64 -22.83 7.99
C GLY A 281 -8.01 -23.09 6.62
N PRO A 282 -8.60 -23.98 5.79
CA PRO A 282 -8.03 -24.34 4.49
C PRO A 282 -7.80 -23.16 3.54
N HIS A 283 -8.63 -22.11 3.68
CA HIS A 283 -8.57 -20.86 2.94
C HIS A 283 -8.28 -19.66 3.86
N GLY A 284 -7.57 -19.91 4.98
CA GLY A 284 -7.21 -18.87 5.92
C GLY A 284 -6.31 -17.80 5.29
N ALA A 285 -6.45 -16.57 5.77
CA ALA A 285 -5.70 -15.42 5.31
C ALA A 285 -5.49 -14.42 6.45
N ALA A 286 -4.36 -13.73 6.41
CA ALA A 286 -4.15 -12.48 7.10
C ALA A 286 -4.40 -11.33 6.11
N VAL A 287 -5.28 -10.40 6.48
CA VAL A 287 -5.71 -9.27 5.65
C VAL A 287 -5.39 -7.98 6.38
N MET A 288 -4.79 -7.03 5.66
CA MET A 288 -4.52 -5.67 6.11
C MET A 288 -5.08 -4.67 5.10
N ASP A 289 -6.14 -3.98 5.50
CA ASP A 289 -6.73 -2.89 4.75
C ASP A 289 -6.02 -1.58 5.08
N LEU A 290 -5.69 -0.82 4.04
CA LEU A 290 -4.87 0.38 4.08
C LEU A 290 -5.69 1.56 3.61
N GLY A 291 -5.69 2.66 4.36
CA GLY A 291 -6.32 3.92 3.98
C GLY A 291 -5.28 4.96 3.59
N TYR A 292 -5.41 5.51 2.39
CA TYR A 292 -4.49 6.51 1.85
C TYR A 292 -5.10 7.91 1.85
N GLY A 293 -4.24 8.91 1.75
CA GLY A 293 -4.61 10.27 1.41
C GLY A 293 -3.41 11.07 0.91
N TYR A 294 -3.64 12.35 0.69
CA TYR A 294 -2.65 13.24 0.09
C TYR A 294 -2.11 14.21 1.12
N ARG A 295 -0.81 14.48 1.09
CA ARG A 295 -0.13 15.42 2.02
C ARG A 295 0.87 16.27 1.26
N ASP A 296 1.20 17.42 1.80
CA ASP A 296 1.96 18.47 1.12
C ASP A 296 3.46 18.41 1.29
N ASP A 297 3.92 17.53 2.18
CA ASP A 297 5.30 17.36 2.62
C ASP A 297 5.83 15.96 2.27
N LEU A 298 5.60 15.55 1.02
CA LEU A 298 6.11 14.27 0.53
C LEU A 298 7.57 14.32 0.07
N PRO A 299 8.35 13.25 0.32
CA PRO A 299 9.68 13.12 -0.25
C PRO A 299 9.61 12.96 -1.78
N PRO A 300 10.63 13.43 -2.53
CA PRO A 300 10.67 13.28 -3.99
C PRO A 300 10.80 11.82 -4.43
N ALA A 301 11.39 10.97 -3.59
CA ALA A 301 11.45 9.53 -3.76
C ALA A 301 11.66 8.84 -2.41
N VAL A 302 11.07 7.67 -2.23
CA VAL A 302 11.33 6.76 -1.11
C VAL A 302 11.98 5.50 -1.66
N VAL A 303 13.07 5.06 -1.02
CA VAL A 303 13.79 3.85 -1.44
C VAL A 303 13.84 2.82 -0.33
N TYR A 304 13.79 1.55 -0.73
CA TYR A 304 14.02 0.44 0.19
C TYR A 304 14.97 -0.60 -0.46
N PRO A 305 15.94 -1.20 0.26
CA PRO A 305 16.41 -0.86 1.61
C PRO A 305 16.72 0.63 1.77
N PHE A 306 16.45 1.19 2.94
CA PHE A 306 16.58 2.63 3.16
C PHE A 306 18.06 3.06 3.20
N PRO A 307 18.37 4.35 2.93
CA PRO A 307 19.75 4.82 2.94
C PRO A 307 20.46 4.54 4.27
N GLY A 308 21.57 3.82 4.21
CA GLY A 308 22.36 3.43 5.39
C GLY A 308 21.82 2.21 6.14
N GLN A 309 20.79 1.52 5.64
CA GLN A 309 20.28 0.31 6.27
C GLN A 309 21.38 -0.77 6.37
N ASN A 310 21.53 -1.35 7.55
CA ASN A 310 22.43 -2.48 7.81
C ASN A 310 21.61 -3.76 8.05
N GLY A 311 22.24 -4.91 7.84
CA GLY A 311 21.63 -6.20 8.14
C GLY A 311 20.52 -6.60 7.16
N VAL A 312 20.56 -6.07 5.93
CA VAL A 312 19.62 -6.45 4.87
C VAL A 312 19.82 -7.93 4.51
N PRO A 313 18.76 -8.73 4.32
CA PRO A 313 18.91 -10.12 3.90
C PRO A 313 19.70 -10.25 2.60
N VAL A 314 20.49 -11.31 2.47
CA VAL A 314 21.26 -11.56 1.24
C VAL A 314 20.40 -12.08 0.10
N ALA A 315 19.28 -12.74 0.43
CA ALA A 315 18.42 -13.40 -0.53
C ALA A 315 16.95 -13.22 -0.16
N TRP A 316 16.09 -13.44 -1.14
CA TRP A 316 14.64 -13.38 -1.05
C TRP A 316 14.04 -14.57 -1.81
N GLU A 317 13.02 -15.20 -1.24
CA GLU A 317 12.21 -16.21 -1.93
C GLU A 317 10.98 -15.53 -2.52
N ASP A 318 10.79 -15.70 -3.82
CA ASP A 318 9.66 -15.10 -4.51
C ASP A 318 8.38 -15.88 -4.19
N ARG A 319 7.50 -15.27 -3.41
CA ARG A 319 6.18 -15.79 -3.03
C ARG A 319 5.12 -14.70 -3.17
N GLU A 320 5.35 -13.76 -4.08
CA GLU A 320 4.50 -12.60 -4.25
C GLU A 320 3.58 -12.77 -5.46
N GLU A 321 2.32 -12.37 -5.28
CA GLU A 321 1.42 -12.04 -6.36
C GLU A 321 0.94 -10.59 -6.14
N PRO A 322 0.96 -9.72 -7.16
CA PRO A 322 1.46 -9.93 -8.52
C PRO A 322 2.96 -10.26 -8.59
N ASP A 323 3.34 -11.22 -9.43
CA ASP A 323 4.73 -11.71 -9.54
C ASP A 323 5.68 -10.63 -10.12
N PRO A 324 6.62 -10.09 -9.31
CA PRO A 324 7.56 -9.06 -9.75
C PRO A 324 8.66 -9.62 -10.66
N VAL A 325 8.85 -10.94 -10.68
CA VAL A 325 9.85 -11.61 -11.51
C VAL A 325 9.16 -12.58 -12.45
N PRO A 326 9.02 -12.32 -13.76
CA PRO A 326 8.32 -13.25 -14.66
C PRO A 326 8.80 -14.70 -14.53
N HIS A 327 7.87 -15.60 -14.17
CA HIS A 327 8.15 -17.02 -13.88
C HIS A 327 9.15 -17.21 -12.73
N GLY A 328 9.07 -16.32 -11.76
CA GLY A 328 9.93 -16.21 -10.59
C GLY A 328 9.38 -16.94 -9.38
N PHE A 329 8.05 -17.09 -9.29
CA PHE A 329 7.36 -17.69 -8.16
C PHE A 329 8.01 -19.00 -7.68
N GLY A 330 8.32 -19.04 -6.38
CA GLY A 330 8.99 -20.13 -5.66
C GLY A 330 10.51 -20.17 -5.82
N ARG A 331 11.11 -19.28 -6.63
CA ARG A 331 12.56 -19.23 -6.85
C ARG A 331 13.24 -18.27 -5.88
N ARG A 332 14.55 -18.43 -5.76
CA ARG A 332 15.38 -17.63 -4.86
C ARG A 332 16.20 -16.61 -5.64
N PHE A 333 16.15 -15.36 -5.21
CA PHE A 333 16.85 -14.21 -5.79
C PHE A 333 17.65 -13.45 -4.73
N GLY A 334 18.35 -12.40 -5.14
CA GLY A 334 18.85 -11.40 -4.21
C GLY A 334 17.71 -10.57 -3.62
N TYR A 335 17.98 -9.92 -2.49
CA TYR A 335 16.95 -9.14 -1.81
C TYR A 335 16.43 -7.99 -2.69
N PRO A 336 15.10 -7.82 -2.82
CA PRO A 336 14.52 -6.85 -3.73
C PRO A 336 14.68 -5.42 -3.21
N LEU A 337 14.88 -4.49 -4.14
CA LEU A 337 14.90 -3.06 -3.90
C LEU A 337 13.65 -2.43 -4.51
N THR A 338 13.16 -1.36 -3.89
CA THR A 338 12.03 -0.58 -4.41
C THR A 338 12.34 0.91 -4.41
N VAL A 339 11.73 1.62 -5.36
CA VAL A 339 11.70 3.09 -5.39
C VAL A 339 10.26 3.53 -5.67
N ASP A 340 9.72 4.36 -4.78
CA ASP A 340 8.42 5.02 -4.93
C ASP A 340 8.64 6.52 -5.17
N PHE A 341 7.98 7.09 -6.17
CA PHE A 341 7.96 8.53 -6.44
C PHE A 341 6.55 9.05 -6.12
N PRO A 342 6.25 9.43 -4.87
CA PRO A 342 4.87 9.57 -4.42
C PRO A 342 4.13 10.78 -5.04
N THR A 343 4.86 11.72 -5.64
CA THR A 343 4.33 12.91 -6.35
C THR A 343 4.49 12.82 -7.87
N ALA A 344 4.85 11.65 -8.42
CA ALA A 344 5.12 11.50 -9.85
C ALA A 344 3.96 10.83 -10.60
N ALA A 345 3.37 11.50 -11.59
CA ALA A 345 2.36 10.92 -12.49
C ALA A 345 2.88 9.69 -13.26
N ALA A 346 4.15 9.74 -13.69
CA ALA A 346 4.77 8.65 -14.42
C ALA A 346 6.29 8.69 -14.29
N VAL A 347 6.89 7.50 -14.27
CA VAL A 347 8.34 7.31 -14.25
C VAL A 347 8.76 6.56 -15.51
N GLN A 348 9.72 7.12 -16.25
CA GLN A 348 10.39 6.44 -17.34
C GLN A 348 11.82 6.12 -16.92
N LEU A 349 12.11 4.83 -16.73
CA LEU A 349 13.45 4.37 -16.36
C LEU A 349 14.44 4.61 -17.50
N VAL A 350 15.62 5.15 -17.15
CA VAL A 350 16.74 5.37 -18.07
C VAL A 350 17.85 4.36 -17.80
N ALA A 351 18.23 4.19 -16.54
CA ALA A 351 19.26 3.23 -16.16
C ALA A 351 19.12 2.82 -14.69
N VAL A 352 19.44 1.56 -14.40
CA VAL A 352 19.51 1.02 -13.04
C VAL A 352 20.85 0.30 -12.86
N ARG A 353 21.43 0.44 -11.66
CA ARG A 353 22.71 -0.15 -11.33
C ARG A 353 22.75 -0.50 -9.85
N LEU A 354 23.12 -1.74 -9.56
CA LEU A 354 23.47 -2.20 -8.21
C LEU A 354 24.88 -2.78 -8.26
N GLN A 355 25.75 -2.34 -7.37
CA GLN A 355 27.11 -2.87 -7.28
C GLN A 355 27.63 -2.81 -5.84
N PRO A 356 28.53 -3.72 -5.44
CA PRO A 356 29.31 -3.55 -4.21
C PRO A 356 29.99 -2.17 -4.19
N ALA A 357 30.02 -1.55 -3.02
CA ALA A 357 30.69 -0.27 -2.81
C ALA A 357 32.22 -0.49 -2.80
N GLY A 358 32.92 0.24 -3.66
CA GLY A 358 34.37 0.13 -3.86
C GLY A 358 34.74 0.44 -5.31
N SER A 359 35.99 0.87 -5.57
CA SER A 359 36.48 1.16 -6.91
C SER A 359 36.69 -0.15 -7.69
N GLY A 360 35.93 -0.36 -8.76
CA GLY A 360 36.15 -1.46 -9.72
C GLY A 360 35.15 -2.62 -9.68
N ALA A 361 34.19 -2.64 -8.75
CA ALA A 361 33.20 -3.70 -8.70
C ALA A 361 32.23 -3.66 -9.89
N ARG A 362 32.03 -4.81 -10.55
CA ARG A 362 31.08 -4.95 -11.66
C ARG A 362 29.63 -4.85 -11.14
N PRO A 363 28.72 -4.18 -11.87
CA PRO A 363 27.30 -4.21 -11.57
C PRO A 363 26.71 -5.61 -11.58
N LEU A 364 25.80 -5.87 -10.64
CA LEU A 364 25.01 -7.09 -10.60
C LEU A 364 23.90 -7.06 -11.67
N PRO A 365 23.58 -8.21 -12.29
CA PRO A 365 22.41 -8.32 -13.16
C PRO A 365 21.12 -8.19 -12.35
N LEU A 366 20.19 -7.39 -12.86
CA LEU A 366 18.91 -7.07 -12.21
C LEU A 366 17.74 -7.43 -13.14
N ILE A 367 16.69 -8.00 -12.55
CA ILE A 367 15.35 -8.01 -13.13
C ILE A 367 14.70 -6.70 -12.70
N THR A 368 14.11 -6.00 -13.66
CA THR A 368 13.42 -4.74 -13.40
C THR A 368 11.93 -4.96 -13.55
N ASP A 369 11.20 -4.74 -12.47
CA ASP A 369 9.76 -4.56 -12.53
C ASP A 369 9.49 -3.08 -12.81
N ALA A 370 9.10 -2.81 -14.05
CA ALA A 370 9.02 -1.46 -14.58
C ALA A 370 7.76 -0.74 -14.09
N PRO A 371 7.76 0.60 -14.03
CA PRO A 371 6.58 1.37 -13.66
C PRO A 371 5.34 0.99 -14.48
N GLY A 372 4.21 0.80 -13.79
CA GLY A 372 2.93 0.44 -14.42
C GLY A 372 2.85 -1.01 -14.93
N ARG A 373 3.79 -1.88 -14.55
CA ARG A 373 3.81 -3.30 -14.92
C ARG A 373 3.62 -4.17 -13.69
N ARG A 374 3.09 -5.38 -13.90
CA ARG A 374 3.02 -6.46 -12.89
C ARG A 374 2.51 -6.00 -11.52
N GLY A 375 1.45 -5.18 -11.52
CA GLY A 375 0.84 -4.68 -10.28
C GLY A 375 1.42 -3.39 -9.73
N LEU A 376 2.58 -2.93 -10.22
CA LEU A 376 3.16 -1.65 -9.79
C LEU A 376 2.41 -0.45 -10.36
N GLY A 377 2.34 0.61 -9.56
CA GLY A 377 1.92 1.93 -10.02
C GLY A 377 2.87 2.51 -11.07
N PRO A 378 2.43 3.48 -11.89
CA PRO A 378 3.27 4.14 -12.89
C PRO A 378 4.38 5.02 -12.29
N ASN A 379 4.40 5.16 -10.97
CA ASN A 379 5.37 5.91 -10.18
C ASN A 379 6.28 5.03 -9.32
N GLN A 380 6.17 3.71 -9.46
CA GLN A 380 6.87 2.73 -8.63
C GLN A 380 7.84 1.89 -9.47
N VAL A 381 8.92 1.45 -8.85
CA VAL A 381 9.95 0.62 -9.49
C VAL A 381 10.35 -0.50 -8.55
N GLY A 382 10.33 -1.74 -9.04
CA GLY A 382 10.92 -2.91 -8.38
C GLY A 382 12.23 -3.32 -9.06
N LEU A 383 13.25 -3.68 -8.27
CA LEU A 383 14.53 -4.17 -8.77
C LEU A 383 14.92 -5.43 -8.00
N VAL A 384 15.07 -6.55 -8.71
CA VAL A 384 15.39 -7.84 -8.11
C VAL A 384 16.75 -8.33 -8.62
N PRO A 385 17.79 -8.44 -7.77
CA PRO A 385 19.06 -9.02 -8.18
C PRO A 385 18.88 -10.50 -8.57
N MET A 386 19.43 -10.90 -9.72
CA MET A 386 19.21 -12.27 -10.25
C MET A 386 19.87 -13.38 -9.41
N ALA A 387 20.74 -13.02 -8.46
CA ALA A 387 21.42 -13.94 -7.56
C ALA A 387 21.47 -13.34 -6.14
N PRO A 388 21.61 -14.19 -5.10
CA PRO A 388 21.87 -13.73 -3.75
C PRO A 388 23.01 -12.72 -3.69
N LEU A 389 22.82 -11.67 -2.90
CA LEU A 389 23.83 -10.68 -2.59
C LEU A 389 24.94 -11.31 -1.74
N TRP A 390 26.12 -10.72 -1.75
CA TRP A 390 27.21 -11.15 -0.88
C TRP A 390 26.91 -10.77 0.57
N PRO A 391 27.24 -11.63 1.54
CA PRO A 391 27.06 -11.32 2.95
C PRO A 391 28.00 -10.18 3.37
N PHE A 392 27.59 -9.43 4.40
CA PHE A 392 28.39 -8.36 5.04
C PHE A 392 28.98 -7.35 4.04
N THR A 393 28.26 -7.07 2.96
CA THR A 393 28.75 -6.25 1.85
C THR A 393 27.93 -4.98 1.77
N VAL A 394 28.62 -3.84 1.68
CA VAL A 394 27.98 -2.55 1.38
C VAL A 394 27.70 -2.50 -0.11
N TYR A 395 26.45 -2.27 -0.48
CA TYR A 395 26.02 -2.06 -1.86
C TYR A 395 25.69 -0.59 -2.10
N GLN A 396 25.92 -0.15 -3.34
CA GLN A 396 25.47 1.13 -3.86
C GLN A 396 24.47 0.89 -4.99
N ALA A 397 23.25 1.37 -4.79
CA ALA A 397 22.21 1.40 -5.81
C ALA A 397 22.18 2.78 -6.48
N THR A 398 21.90 2.81 -7.77
CA THR A 398 21.71 4.03 -8.54
C THR A 398 20.62 3.81 -9.57
N LEU A 399 19.60 4.67 -9.52
CA LEU A 399 18.50 4.71 -10.47
C LEU A 399 18.52 6.08 -11.16
N ARG A 400 18.45 6.07 -12.49
CA ARG A 400 18.25 7.26 -13.32
C ARG A 400 16.93 7.13 -14.05
N ALA A 401 16.11 8.16 -13.99
CA ALA A 401 14.81 8.19 -14.62
C ALA A 401 14.47 9.58 -15.17
N ARG A 402 13.57 9.62 -16.13
CA ARG A 402 12.80 10.82 -16.47
C ARG A 402 11.47 10.71 -15.73
N VAL A 403 11.24 11.63 -14.80
CA VAL A 403 10.06 11.65 -13.94
C VAL A 403 9.15 12.76 -14.42
N ARG A 404 7.92 12.40 -14.79
CA ARG A 404 6.83 13.36 -14.99
C ARG A 404 6.11 13.50 -13.66
N PHE A 405 6.27 14.65 -13.03
CA PHE A 405 5.57 15.01 -11.83
C PHE A 405 4.11 15.30 -12.15
N ASN A 406 3.29 15.05 -11.15
CA ASN A 406 1.86 15.30 -11.20
C ASN A 406 1.53 16.81 -11.36
N ASP A 407 2.47 17.73 -11.05
CA ASP A 407 2.39 19.17 -11.38
C ASP A 407 2.61 19.49 -12.87
N GLY A 408 2.72 18.47 -13.73
CA GLY A 408 2.96 18.56 -15.16
C GLY A 408 4.43 18.70 -15.56
N ARG A 409 5.34 18.99 -14.62
CA ARG A 409 6.77 19.16 -14.93
C ARG A 409 7.45 17.83 -15.17
N SER A 410 8.37 17.77 -16.13
CA SER A 410 9.21 16.61 -16.37
C SER A 410 10.66 16.92 -16.04
N ARG A 411 11.33 16.07 -15.25
CA ARG A 411 12.74 16.26 -14.84
C ARG A 411 13.52 14.96 -14.95
N ALA A 412 14.81 15.07 -15.24
CA ALA A 412 15.74 13.96 -15.05
C ALA A 412 16.06 13.85 -13.55
N VAL A 413 15.89 12.66 -12.98
CA VAL A 413 16.13 12.38 -11.56
C VAL A 413 17.17 11.27 -11.45
N THR A 414 18.13 11.46 -10.54
CA THR A 414 19.07 10.41 -10.13
C THR A 414 18.89 10.14 -8.65
N VAL A 415 18.51 8.92 -8.30
CA VAL A 415 18.42 8.43 -6.92
C VAL A 415 19.62 7.52 -6.68
N ARG A 416 20.43 7.83 -5.65
CA ARG A 416 21.61 7.04 -5.28
C ARG A 416 21.62 6.84 -3.78
N TRP A 417 21.74 5.59 -3.34
CA TRP A 417 21.79 5.25 -1.93
C TRP A 417 22.68 4.03 -1.68
N ARG A 418 22.97 3.78 -0.41
CA ARG A 418 23.76 2.64 0.05
C ARG A 418 23.01 1.87 1.13
N PHE A 419 23.25 0.57 1.19
CA PHE A 419 22.81 -0.31 2.26
C PHE A 419 23.85 -1.42 2.45
N ALA A 420 23.83 -2.11 3.58
CA ALA A 420 24.71 -3.23 3.87
C ALA A 420 23.91 -4.50 4.16
N THR A 421 24.35 -5.61 3.59
CA THR A 421 23.77 -6.93 3.86
C THR A 421 24.20 -7.46 5.22
N GLY A 422 23.35 -8.28 5.83
CA GLY A 422 23.74 -9.19 6.91
C GLY A 422 24.46 -10.42 6.37
N GLY A 423 24.55 -11.46 7.18
CA GLY A 423 25.23 -12.72 6.84
C GLY A 423 24.32 -13.77 6.19
N GLY A 424 23.00 -13.63 6.31
CA GLY A 424 22.04 -14.65 5.89
C GLY A 424 20.80 -14.11 5.16
N ALA A 425 19.90 -15.01 4.81
CA ALA A 425 18.62 -14.71 4.14
C ALA A 425 17.49 -14.37 5.12
N GLU A 426 17.79 -14.35 6.42
CA GLU A 426 16.83 -14.02 7.47
C GLU A 426 16.51 -12.52 7.43
N ALA A 427 15.23 -12.19 7.43
CA ALA A 427 14.71 -10.87 7.70
C ALA A 427 14.28 -10.76 9.16
N VAL A 428 14.37 -9.54 9.69
CA VAL A 428 14.04 -9.21 11.07
C VAL A 428 12.99 -8.10 11.06
N ALA A 429 11.95 -8.25 11.88
CA ALA A 429 11.01 -7.17 12.16
C ALA A 429 10.91 -7.00 13.66
N ALA A 430 10.63 -5.78 14.08
CA ALA A 430 10.56 -5.42 15.47
C ALA A 430 9.34 -4.54 15.73
N ALA A 431 8.69 -4.80 16.86
CA ALA A 431 7.57 -4.04 17.36
C ALA A 431 7.90 -3.57 18.78
N PRO A 432 8.15 -2.27 18.99
CA PRO A 432 8.28 -1.68 20.32
C PRO A 432 7.08 -2.02 21.20
N ALA A 433 7.32 -2.13 22.50
CA ALA A 433 6.31 -2.22 23.53
C ALA A 433 6.85 -1.59 24.83
N ARG A 434 5.98 -1.10 25.70
CA ARG A 434 6.32 -0.46 26.99
C ARG A 434 7.56 -0.97 27.75
N HIS A 435 7.79 -2.29 27.81
CA HIS A 435 8.91 -2.89 28.58
C HIS A 435 9.87 -3.75 27.75
N GLY A 436 9.80 -3.67 26.42
CA GLY A 436 10.59 -4.55 25.58
C GLY A 436 10.36 -4.38 24.09
N ILE A 437 10.90 -5.32 23.32
CA ILE A 437 10.69 -5.38 21.88
C ILE A 437 10.22 -6.77 21.52
N TRP A 438 9.12 -6.86 20.79
CA TRP A 438 8.74 -8.08 20.09
C TRP A 438 9.55 -8.16 18.80
N VAL A 439 10.24 -9.28 18.59
CA VAL A 439 11.07 -9.52 17.41
C VAL A 439 10.52 -10.71 16.65
N ALA A 440 10.34 -10.55 15.34
CA ALA A 440 10.06 -11.62 14.40
C ALA A 440 11.31 -11.90 13.56
N VAL A 441 11.64 -13.17 13.36
CA VAL A 441 12.69 -13.62 12.44
C VAL A 441 12.14 -14.72 11.53
N GLY A 442 12.41 -14.58 10.23
CA GLY A 442 12.02 -15.52 9.19
C GLY A 442 12.80 -15.26 7.90
N PRO A 443 12.74 -16.14 6.89
CA PRO A 443 13.35 -15.89 5.59
C PRO A 443 12.65 -14.71 4.89
N ALA A 444 13.41 -13.86 4.20
CA ALA A 444 12.81 -12.81 3.38
C ALA A 444 11.95 -13.41 2.26
N GLY A 445 10.69 -13.01 2.19
CA GLY A 445 9.72 -13.52 1.21
C GLY A 445 9.19 -14.94 1.50
N GLY A 446 9.65 -15.59 2.58
CA GLY A 446 9.16 -16.91 2.95
C GLY A 446 8.23 -16.88 4.15
N GLU A 447 7.35 -17.88 4.22
CA GLU A 447 6.28 -17.98 5.23
C GLU A 447 6.67 -18.78 6.48
N ARG A 448 7.89 -19.31 6.51
CA ARG A 448 8.35 -20.22 7.55
C ARG A 448 9.00 -19.44 8.70
N PRO A 449 8.52 -19.56 9.94
CA PRO A 449 9.22 -18.94 11.05
C PRO A 449 10.63 -19.50 11.22
N ALA A 450 11.56 -18.69 11.74
CA ALA A 450 12.90 -19.13 12.10
C ALA A 450 13.00 -19.33 13.63
N PRO A 451 12.78 -20.55 14.16
CA PRO A 451 12.87 -20.82 15.59
C PRO A 451 14.31 -20.91 16.09
N GLY A 452 14.53 -20.61 17.37
CA GLY A 452 15.82 -20.76 18.04
C GLY A 452 16.87 -19.70 17.68
N VAL A 453 16.54 -18.73 16.84
CA VAL A 453 17.46 -17.68 16.39
C VAL A 453 17.77 -16.76 17.56
N ALA A 454 19.07 -16.60 17.84
CA ALA A 454 19.54 -15.67 18.86
C ALA A 454 19.42 -14.23 18.36
N VAL A 455 18.82 -13.38 19.20
CA VAL A 455 18.55 -11.98 18.92
C VAL A 455 19.16 -11.11 20.01
N GLU A 456 19.73 -9.98 19.61
CA GLU A 456 20.28 -8.97 20.49
C GLU A 456 19.72 -7.59 20.13
N VAL A 457 19.36 -6.81 21.15
CA VAL A 457 18.91 -5.42 21.00
C VAL A 457 20.03 -4.50 21.49
N ARG A 458 20.45 -3.57 20.63
CA ARG A 458 21.51 -2.59 20.90
C ARG A 458 21.03 -1.16 20.72
N GLN A 459 21.59 -0.24 21.49
CA GLN A 459 21.42 1.20 21.28
C GLN A 459 22.30 1.70 20.12
N THR A 460 21.82 2.69 19.37
CA THR A 460 22.56 3.34 18.27
C THR A 460 22.52 4.87 18.41
N PRO A 461 23.65 5.58 18.20
CA PRO A 461 25.02 5.07 18.09
C PRO A 461 25.57 4.61 19.46
N GLY A 462 26.57 3.73 19.48
CA GLY A 462 27.29 3.33 20.71
C GLY A 462 27.23 1.84 21.06
N GLY A 463 26.32 1.05 20.46
CA GLY A 463 26.40 -0.41 20.44
C GLY A 463 26.13 -1.11 21.79
N ARG A 464 25.75 -0.38 22.84
CA ARG A 464 25.40 -0.96 24.15
C ARG A 464 24.27 -1.96 24.00
N VAL A 465 24.49 -3.19 24.47
CA VAL A 465 23.48 -4.25 24.47
C VAL A 465 22.46 -3.99 25.58
N LEU A 466 21.19 -3.85 25.20
CA LEU A 466 20.08 -3.57 26.11
C LEU A 466 19.31 -4.85 26.49
N GLY A 467 19.34 -5.87 25.63
CA GLY A 467 18.65 -7.13 25.86
C GLY A 467 19.07 -8.22 24.87
N ARG A 468 18.82 -9.47 25.26
CA ARG A 468 19.07 -10.67 24.45
C ARG A 468 17.92 -11.66 24.60
N GLY A 469 17.73 -12.50 23.59
CA GLY A 469 16.75 -13.57 23.64
C GLY A 469 16.88 -14.53 22.46
N ARG A 470 15.92 -15.45 22.36
CA ARG A 470 15.83 -16.41 21.26
C ARG A 470 14.40 -16.50 20.76
N THR A 471 14.21 -16.67 19.46
CA THR A 471 12.89 -16.89 18.88
C THR A 471 12.34 -18.27 19.28
N GLY A 472 11.05 -18.35 19.56
CA GLY A 472 10.33 -19.61 19.77
C GLY A 472 9.87 -20.26 18.46
N ALA A 473 9.02 -21.28 18.55
CA ALA A 473 8.49 -22.03 17.39
C ALA A 473 7.81 -21.13 16.33
N ALA A 474 7.19 -20.02 16.75
CA ALA A 474 6.57 -19.05 15.87
C ALA A 474 7.55 -18.03 15.26
N GLY A 475 8.87 -18.21 15.42
CA GLY A 475 9.88 -17.27 14.93
C GLY A 475 9.85 -15.93 15.67
N MET A 476 9.26 -15.91 16.86
CA MET A 476 9.01 -14.71 17.67
C MET A 476 9.79 -14.77 18.97
N ALA A 477 10.32 -13.62 19.41
CA ALA A 477 10.88 -13.42 20.75
C ALA A 477 10.32 -12.14 21.36
N PHE A 478 10.15 -12.12 22.69
CA PHE A 478 10.04 -10.88 23.43
C PHE A 478 11.37 -10.61 24.13
N ILE A 479 11.97 -9.47 23.86
CA ILE A 479 13.25 -9.06 24.46
C ILE A 479 12.96 -7.99 25.52
N PRO A 480 12.99 -8.33 26.82
CA PRO A 480 12.79 -7.34 27.87
C PRO A 480 13.97 -6.36 27.89
N LEU A 481 13.67 -5.06 27.99
CA LEU A 481 14.68 -4.02 28.15
C LEU A 481 14.74 -3.62 29.63
N ARG A 482 15.88 -3.87 30.28
CA ARG A 482 16.05 -3.61 31.73
C ARG A 482 15.86 -2.15 32.10
N ARG A 483 16.17 -1.23 31.18
CA ARG A 483 15.87 0.19 31.27
C ARG A 483 15.29 0.61 29.92
N PRO A 484 14.06 1.15 29.87
CA PRO A 484 13.53 1.67 28.63
C PRO A 484 14.47 2.77 28.12
N PRO A 485 14.81 2.77 26.83
CA PRO A 485 15.51 3.88 26.19
C PRO A 485 14.73 5.18 26.41
N ALA A 486 15.44 6.32 26.43
CA ALA A 486 14.76 7.61 26.36
C ALA A 486 13.96 7.72 25.05
N GLY A 487 12.89 8.52 25.07
CA GLY A 487 12.12 8.80 23.86
C GLY A 487 13.01 9.40 22.77
N GLY A 488 12.88 8.90 21.54
CA GLY A 488 13.68 9.31 20.39
C GLY A 488 14.99 8.54 20.22
N GLU A 489 15.34 7.62 21.13
CA GLU A 489 16.50 6.75 20.93
C GLU A 489 16.26 5.73 19.82
N ARG A 490 17.31 5.46 19.04
CA ARG A 490 17.28 4.48 17.96
C ARG A 490 17.96 3.19 18.39
N LEU A 491 17.28 2.07 18.16
CA LEU A 491 17.75 0.73 18.51
C LEU A 491 17.99 -0.11 17.26
N MET A 492 18.97 -0.99 17.34
CA MET A 492 19.22 -2.03 16.35
C MET A 492 18.90 -3.38 16.97
N VAL A 493 18.02 -4.13 16.31
CA VAL A 493 17.76 -5.54 16.61
C VAL A 493 18.57 -6.38 15.64
N LEU A 494 19.44 -7.25 16.14
CA LEU A 494 20.36 -8.05 15.34
C LEU A 494 20.18 -9.55 15.62
N THR A 495 20.24 -10.37 14.58
CA THR A 495 20.52 -11.80 14.73
C THR A 495 22.03 -12.03 14.84
N ARG A 496 22.44 -13.24 15.25
CA ARG A 496 23.86 -13.65 15.24
C ARG A 496 24.49 -13.54 13.84
N GLY A 497 23.71 -13.70 12.79
CA GLY A 497 24.15 -13.54 11.40
C GLY A 497 24.38 -12.07 11.00
N GLY A 498 24.12 -11.10 11.87
CA GLY A 498 24.23 -9.67 11.53
C GLY A 498 23.08 -9.14 10.67
N ASN A 499 22.04 -9.95 10.44
CA ASN A 499 20.77 -9.49 9.89
C ASN A 499 20.03 -8.68 10.95
N GLY A 500 19.28 -7.64 10.55
CA GLY A 500 18.69 -6.77 11.55
C GLY A 500 17.63 -5.82 11.08
N ALA A 501 17.02 -5.18 12.09
CA ALA A 501 16.02 -4.15 11.93
C ALA A 501 16.38 -2.95 12.82
N LEU A 502 16.20 -1.76 12.26
CA LEU A 502 16.29 -0.51 13.01
C LEU A 502 14.91 -0.17 13.59
N VAL A 503 14.90 0.44 14.77
CA VAL A 503 13.67 0.80 15.48
C VAL A 503 13.87 2.13 16.17
N ASP A 504 12.99 3.09 15.88
CA ASP A 504 12.93 4.33 16.66
C ASP A 504 12.02 4.14 17.88
N TRP A 505 12.59 4.30 19.06
CA TRP A 505 11.90 4.17 20.34
C TRP A 505 11.11 5.45 20.63
N GLY A 506 9.87 5.51 20.14
CA GLY A 506 8.93 6.56 20.52
C GLY A 506 8.38 6.24 21.89
N GLY A 507 9.01 6.76 22.95
CA GLY A 507 8.63 6.51 24.35
C GLY A 507 7.11 6.51 24.52
N GLU A 508 6.57 5.36 24.94
CA GLU A 508 5.15 5.18 25.25
C GLU A 508 4.83 5.62 26.68
#